data_AF-Q30GQ2-F1
#
_entry.id   AF-Q30GQ2-F1
#
_cell.length_a   1.000
_cell.length_b   1.000
_cell.length_c   1.000
_cell.angle_alpha   90.00
_cell.angle_beta   90.00
_cell.angle_gamma   90.00
#
_symmetry.space_group_name_H-M   'P 1'
#
loop_
_entity.id
_entity.type
_entity.pdbx_description
1 polymer ?
#
loop_
_entity_poly.entity_id
_entity_poly.type
_entity_poly.pdbx_seq_one_letter_code
_entity_poly.pdbx_strand_id
1 'polypeptide(L)'
;FVFAGVGSAIAYGKLTTNAALDPAGLVAIAVCHGFALFVAVSISANISGGHVNPAVTCGLTFGGHITFITGSFYMLAQLTGAAVACFLLKFVTGGCAIPTHGVGAGVSILEGLVMEIIITFGLVYTVFATAADPKKGSLGTIAPIAIGFIVGANILAAGPFSGGSMNPARSFGPAMVSGNFEGFWIYWIGPLV
;
A
#
# COMPACT_ATOMS: atom_id res chain seq x y z
N PHE A 1 5.51 2.94 5.70
CA PHE A 1 4.09 3.15 6.06
C PHE A 1 3.37 1.86 6.49
N VAL A 2 3.78 0.66 6.05
CA VAL A 2 3.14 -0.63 6.40
C VAL A 2 2.88 -0.81 7.90
N PHE A 3 3.84 -0.47 8.76
CA PHE A 3 3.66 -0.54 10.22
C PHE A 3 2.44 0.27 10.70
N ALA A 4 2.33 1.53 10.29
CA ALA A 4 1.20 2.37 10.68
C ALA A 4 -0.10 1.88 10.03
N GLY A 5 -0.07 1.57 8.73
CA GLY A 5 -1.24 1.13 7.98
C GLY A 5 -1.86 -0.16 8.53
N VAL A 6 -1.08 -1.25 8.61
CA VAL A 6 -1.54 -2.52 9.20
C VAL A 6 -1.86 -2.34 10.69
N GLY A 7 -1.05 -1.56 11.40
CA GLY A 7 -1.27 -1.23 12.82
C GLY A 7 -2.61 -0.55 13.07
N SER A 8 -3.09 0.31 12.17
CA SER A 8 -4.41 0.95 12.29
C SER A 8 -5.55 -0.05 12.21
N ALA A 9 -5.44 -1.08 11.38
CA ALA A 9 -6.43 -2.17 11.31
C ALA A 9 -6.40 -3.03 12.58
N ILE A 10 -5.20 -3.34 13.11
CA ILE A 10 -5.05 -4.04 14.40
C ILE A 10 -5.64 -3.20 15.54
N ALA A 11 -5.36 -1.90 15.56
CA ALA A 11 -5.87 -0.98 16.59
C ALA A 11 -7.40 -0.91 16.55
N TYR A 12 -8.00 -0.78 15.36
CA TYR A 12 -9.46 -0.85 15.21
C TYR A 12 -10.00 -2.18 15.76
N GLY A 13 -9.46 -3.32 15.33
CA GLY A 13 -9.86 -4.63 15.83
C GLY A 13 -9.73 -4.76 17.36
N LYS A 14 -8.67 -4.20 17.94
CA LYS A 14 -8.48 -4.20 19.40
C LYS A 14 -9.54 -3.36 20.13
N LEU A 15 -9.88 -2.18 19.60
CA LEU A 15 -10.86 -1.26 20.20
C LEU A 15 -12.30 -1.78 20.06
N THR A 16 -12.59 -2.53 19.00
CA THR A 16 -13.95 -3.02 18.71
C THR A 16 -14.15 -4.49 19.07
N THR A 17 -13.17 -5.14 19.71
CA THR A 17 -13.21 -6.59 20.00
C THR A 17 -13.41 -7.44 18.73
N ASN A 18 -12.69 -7.08 17.67
CA ASN A 18 -12.71 -7.70 16.34
C ASN A 18 -14.10 -7.64 15.66
N ALA A 19 -14.85 -6.56 15.87
CA ALA A 19 -16.07 -6.32 15.12
C ALA A 19 -15.79 -6.18 13.61
N ALA A 20 -16.83 -6.37 12.81
CA ALA A 20 -16.76 -6.11 11.37
C ALA A 20 -16.31 -4.67 11.08
N LEU A 21 -15.69 -4.46 9.92
CA LEU A 21 -15.28 -3.14 9.48
C LEU A 21 -16.52 -2.24 9.30
N ASP A 22 -16.56 -1.15 10.04
CA ASP A 22 -17.59 -0.12 9.93
C ASP A 22 -17.03 1.15 9.23
N PRO A 23 -17.86 2.17 8.95
CA PRO A 23 -17.39 3.40 8.32
C PRO A 23 -16.29 4.13 9.11
N ALA A 24 -16.33 4.10 10.44
CA ALA A 24 -15.34 4.77 11.28
C ALA A 24 -13.97 4.06 11.20
N GLY A 25 -13.96 2.73 11.23
CA GLY A 25 -12.78 1.90 11.02
C GLY A 25 -12.18 2.10 9.63
N LEU A 26 -13.03 2.15 8.60
CA LEU A 26 -12.58 2.39 7.23
C LEU A 26 -11.90 3.76 7.09
N VAL A 27 -12.50 4.81 7.65
CA VAL A 27 -11.91 6.16 7.66
C VAL A 27 -10.59 6.18 8.44
N ALA A 28 -10.54 5.56 9.62
CA ALA A 28 -9.30 5.51 10.42
C ALA A 28 -8.15 4.82 9.66
N ILE A 29 -8.44 3.69 9.01
CA ILE A 29 -7.45 2.94 8.23
C ILE A 29 -7.01 3.75 7.01
N ALA A 30 -7.94 4.34 6.26
CA ALA A 30 -7.65 5.14 5.07
C ALA A 30 -6.78 6.37 5.39
N VAL A 31 -7.17 7.16 6.39
CA VAL A 31 -6.43 8.34 6.84
C VAL A 31 -5.04 7.95 7.33
N CYS A 32 -4.92 6.86 8.11
CA CYS A 32 -3.63 6.39 8.58
C CYS A 32 -2.70 6.00 7.42
N HIS A 33 -3.20 5.25 6.44
CA HIS A 33 -2.40 4.89 5.26
C HIS A 33 -2.00 6.13 4.46
N GLY A 34 -2.92 7.06 4.22
CA GLY A 34 -2.63 8.26 3.45
C GLY A 34 -1.58 9.14 4.12
N PHE A 35 -1.70 9.40 5.42
CA PHE A 35 -0.72 10.19 6.16
C PHE A 35 0.63 9.47 6.28
N ALA A 36 0.62 8.18 6.60
CA ALA A 36 1.86 7.43 6.75
C ALA A 36 2.60 7.27 5.42
N LEU A 37 1.89 7.15 4.29
CA LEU A 37 2.52 7.12 2.97
C LEU A 37 3.04 8.50 2.58
N PHE A 38 2.27 9.57 2.78
CA PHE A 38 2.75 10.94 2.57
C PHE A 38 4.09 11.19 3.28
N VAL A 39 4.15 10.87 4.57
CA VAL A 39 5.39 11.05 5.35
C VAL A 39 6.49 10.12 4.81
N ALA A 40 6.19 8.85 4.54
CA ALA A 40 7.18 7.90 4.04
C ALA A 40 7.81 8.34 2.71
N VAL A 41 7.01 8.85 1.77
CA VAL A 41 7.52 9.44 0.53
C VAL A 41 8.34 10.69 0.82
N SER A 42 7.83 11.62 1.65
CA SER A 42 8.51 12.90 1.94
C SER A 42 9.91 12.71 2.52
N ILE A 43 10.07 11.83 3.50
CA ILE A 43 11.36 11.62 4.19
C ILE A 43 12.39 10.88 3.33
N SER A 44 11.95 10.21 2.27
CA SER A 44 12.82 9.40 1.41
C SER A 44 12.95 9.92 -0.02
N ALA A 45 12.19 10.95 -0.39
CA ALA A 45 12.16 11.52 -1.74
C ALA A 45 13.56 11.92 -2.25
N ASN A 46 14.36 12.59 -1.42
CA ASN A 46 15.69 13.07 -1.80
C ASN A 46 16.81 12.01 -1.67
N ILE A 47 16.47 10.78 -1.26
CA ILE A 47 17.44 9.68 -1.11
C ILE A 47 17.16 8.59 -2.14
N SER A 48 15.89 8.16 -2.23
CA SER A 48 15.46 7.03 -3.05
C SER A 48 14.29 7.35 -3.99
N GLY A 49 13.85 8.61 -4.06
CA GLY A 49 12.61 8.97 -4.76
C GLY A 49 11.32 8.51 -4.05
N GLY A 50 11.44 7.82 -2.92
CA GLY A 50 10.30 7.46 -2.06
C GLY A 50 9.26 6.56 -2.71
N HIS A 51 9.68 5.50 -3.42
CA HIS A 51 8.75 4.59 -4.09
C HIS A 51 7.84 3.84 -3.11
N VAL A 52 8.44 3.24 -2.07
CA VAL A 52 7.79 2.49 -0.97
C VAL A 52 6.75 1.43 -1.43
N ASN A 53 6.79 1.05 -2.71
CA ASN A 53 5.80 0.21 -3.37
C ASN A 53 6.43 -0.48 -4.60
N PRO A 54 6.35 -1.83 -4.69
CA PRO A 54 6.83 -2.57 -5.86
C PRO A 54 6.12 -2.17 -7.16
N ALA A 55 4.83 -1.86 -7.14
CA ALA A 55 4.09 -1.40 -8.32
C ALA A 55 4.60 -0.06 -8.85
N VAL A 56 4.86 0.91 -7.95
CA VAL A 56 5.47 2.20 -8.31
C VAL A 56 6.88 2.01 -8.87
N THR A 57 7.67 1.13 -8.24
CA THR A 57 9.03 0.82 -8.70
C THR A 57 9.02 0.16 -10.08
N CYS A 58 8.10 -0.78 -10.30
CA CYS A 58 7.88 -1.45 -11.58
C CYS A 58 7.50 -0.43 -12.66
N GLY A 59 6.50 0.40 -12.39
CA GLY A 59 6.05 1.45 -13.31
C GLY A 59 7.19 2.41 -13.68
N LEU A 60 7.96 2.90 -12.71
CA LEU A 60 9.12 3.77 -12.96
C LEU A 60 10.25 3.04 -13.70
N THR A 61 10.42 1.74 -13.50
CA THR A 61 11.42 0.94 -14.24
C THR A 61 11.04 0.84 -15.71
N PHE A 62 9.80 0.46 -16.02
CA PHE A 62 9.32 0.36 -17.39
C PHE A 62 9.11 1.72 -18.07
N GLY A 63 8.88 2.77 -17.28
CA GLY A 63 8.89 4.16 -17.75
C GLY A 63 10.29 4.74 -17.98
N GLY A 64 11.36 3.98 -17.73
CA GLY A 64 12.74 4.42 -17.98
C GLY A 64 13.31 5.41 -16.95
N HIS A 65 12.68 5.53 -15.78
CA HIS A 65 13.11 6.44 -14.70
C HIS A 65 14.08 5.81 -13.70
N ILE A 66 14.19 4.48 -13.68
CA ILE A 66 15.14 3.73 -12.83
C ILE A 66 15.62 2.48 -13.58
N THR A 67 16.85 2.04 -13.34
CA THR A 67 17.37 0.81 -13.96
C THR A 67 16.71 -0.43 -13.38
N PHE A 68 16.58 -1.49 -14.19
CA PHE A 68 16.01 -2.77 -13.74
C PHE A 68 16.73 -3.36 -12.52
N ILE A 69 18.06 -3.27 -12.47
CA ILE A 69 18.87 -3.77 -11.35
C ILE A 69 18.53 -3.00 -10.06
N THR A 70 18.48 -1.67 -10.14
CA THR A 70 18.16 -0.85 -8.95
C THR A 70 16.71 -1.07 -8.52
N GLY A 71 15.77 -1.15 -9.47
CA GLY A 71 14.38 -1.48 -9.22
C GLY A 71 14.19 -2.82 -8.50
N SER A 72 14.98 -3.84 -8.89
CA SER A 72 14.97 -5.15 -8.23
C SER A 72 15.40 -5.06 -6.76
N PHE A 73 16.48 -4.34 -6.46
CA PHE A 73 16.90 -4.10 -5.07
C PHE A 73 15.87 -3.29 -4.27
N TYR A 74 15.17 -2.35 -4.90
CA TYR A 74 14.06 -1.62 -4.27
C TYR A 74 12.94 -2.55 -3.87
N MET A 75 12.50 -3.44 -4.76
CA MET A 75 11.43 -4.39 -4.44
C MET A 75 11.83 -5.32 -3.29
N LEU A 76 13.07 -5.83 -3.27
CA LEU A 76 13.58 -6.63 -2.15
C LEU A 76 13.56 -5.85 -0.82
N ALA A 77 14.03 -4.61 -0.83
CA ALA A 77 14.02 -3.74 0.35
C ALA A 77 12.60 -3.45 0.85
N GLN A 78 11.66 -3.21 -0.08
CA GLN A 78 10.25 -2.96 0.24
C GLN A 78 9.57 -4.19 0.86
N LEU A 79 9.80 -5.37 0.30
CA LEU A 79 9.27 -6.64 0.85
C LEU A 79 9.84 -6.94 2.23
N THR A 80 11.16 -6.77 2.39
CA THR A 80 11.84 -6.95 3.68
C THR A 80 11.35 -5.96 4.72
N GLY A 81 11.19 -4.68 4.35
CA GLY A 81 10.66 -3.66 5.25
C GLY A 81 9.21 -3.95 5.67
N ALA A 82 8.37 -4.43 4.76
CA ALA A 82 6.99 -4.81 5.07
C ALA A 82 6.91 -6.01 6.02
N ALA A 83 7.76 -7.02 5.78
CA ALA A 83 7.94 -8.18 6.66
C ALA A 83 8.35 -7.77 8.08
N VAL A 84 9.42 -6.98 8.20
CA VAL A 84 9.93 -6.47 9.49
C VAL A 84 8.84 -5.67 10.21
N ALA A 85 8.13 -4.78 9.51
CA ALA A 85 7.04 -4.00 10.09
C ALA A 85 5.94 -4.90 10.69
N CYS A 86 5.56 -5.98 10.00
CA CYS A 86 4.52 -6.89 10.47
C CYS A 86 4.98 -7.77 11.65
N PHE A 87 6.24 -8.22 11.67
CA PHE A 87 6.80 -8.89 12.84
C PHE A 87 6.87 -7.97 14.06
N LEU A 88 7.31 -6.73 13.86
CA LEU A 88 7.33 -5.73 14.92
C LEU A 88 5.91 -5.46 15.44
N LEU A 89 4.92 -5.31 14.56
CA LEU A 89 3.51 -5.19 14.97
C LEU A 89 3.06 -6.39 15.80
N LYS A 90 3.35 -7.62 15.36
CA LYS A 90 2.98 -8.84 16.10
C LYS A 90 3.58 -8.83 17.51
N PHE A 91 4.84 -8.40 17.65
CA PHE A 91 5.50 -8.29 18.94
C PHE A 91 4.91 -7.19 19.82
N VAL A 92 4.84 -5.95 19.34
CA VAL A 92 4.44 -4.78 20.14
C VAL A 92 2.95 -4.73 20.46
N THR A 93 2.12 -5.50 19.76
CA THR A 93 0.68 -5.63 20.03
C THR A 93 0.34 -6.83 20.93
N GLY A 94 1.35 -7.50 21.49
CA GLY A 94 1.14 -8.65 22.38
C GLY A 94 0.62 -9.89 21.65
N GLY A 95 1.03 -10.09 20.39
CA GLY A 95 0.67 -11.26 19.60
C GLY A 95 -0.68 -11.16 18.88
N CYS A 96 -1.26 -9.96 18.72
CA CYS A 96 -2.47 -9.80 17.90
C CYS A 96 -2.26 -10.36 16.49
N ALA A 97 -3.34 -10.89 15.91
CA ALA A 97 -3.33 -11.38 14.54
C ALA A 97 -2.96 -10.26 13.56
N ILE A 98 -2.19 -10.59 12.53
CA ILE A 98 -1.80 -9.64 11.49
C ILE A 98 -2.82 -9.74 10.35
N PRO A 99 -3.66 -8.71 10.12
CA PRO A 99 -4.72 -8.76 9.13
C PRO A 99 -4.15 -8.74 7.71
N THR A 100 -4.58 -9.70 6.89
CA THR A 100 -4.24 -9.79 5.46
C THR A 100 -5.28 -9.07 4.62
N HIS A 101 -4.89 -8.63 3.42
CA HIS A 101 -5.89 -8.24 2.43
C HIS A 101 -6.61 -9.48 1.90
N GLY A 102 -7.90 -9.33 1.63
CA GLY A 102 -8.75 -10.32 0.99
C GLY A 102 -9.92 -9.62 0.30
N VAL A 103 -10.58 -10.32 -0.61
CA VAL A 103 -11.81 -9.81 -1.24
C VAL A 103 -12.96 -9.83 -0.24
N GLY A 104 -13.81 -8.80 -0.31
CA GLY A 104 -14.99 -8.67 0.53
C GLY A 104 -16.03 -9.76 0.27
N ALA A 105 -16.91 -9.99 1.24
CA ALA A 105 -17.99 -10.96 1.09
C ALA A 105 -18.89 -10.60 -0.11
N GLY A 106 -19.10 -11.55 -1.02
CA GLY A 106 -19.89 -11.35 -2.24
C GLY A 106 -19.12 -10.70 -3.40
N VAL A 107 -17.84 -10.41 -3.24
CA VAL A 107 -16.96 -9.91 -4.31
C VAL A 107 -16.17 -11.07 -4.90
N SER A 108 -16.22 -11.24 -6.22
CA SER A 108 -15.41 -12.24 -6.90
C SER A 108 -13.93 -11.85 -6.96
N ILE A 109 -13.06 -12.84 -7.11
CA ILE A 109 -11.62 -12.63 -7.24
C ILE A 109 -11.28 -11.74 -8.45
N LEU A 110 -12.03 -11.89 -9.55
CA LEU A 110 -11.82 -11.08 -10.76
C LEU A 110 -12.20 -9.61 -10.54
N GLU A 111 -13.31 -9.34 -9.84
CA GLU A 111 -13.70 -7.97 -9.48
C GLU A 111 -12.67 -7.32 -8.54
N GLY A 112 -12.18 -8.07 -7.56
CA GLY A 112 -11.09 -7.63 -6.68
C GLY A 112 -9.79 -7.34 -7.46
N LEU A 113 -9.45 -8.18 -8.44
CA LEU A 113 -8.30 -7.97 -9.32
C LEU A 113 -8.45 -6.67 -10.13
N VAL A 114 -9.59 -6.48 -10.81
CA VAL A 114 -9.84 -5.28 -11.62
C VAL A 114 -9.85 -4.02 -10.75
N MET A 115 -10.41 -4.10 -9.54
CA MET A 115 -10.33 -3.01 -8.57
C MET A 115 -8.88 -2.62 -8.30
N GLU A 116 -8.00 -3.58 -7.96
CA GLU A 116 -6.58 -3.34 -7.69
C GLU A 116 -5.84 -2.74 -8.89
N ILE A 117 -6.15 -3.15 -10.13
CA ILE A 117 -5.60 -2.53 -11.35
C ILE A 117 -5.93 -1.04 -11.38
N ILE A 118 -7.21 -0.69 -11.25
CA ILE A 118 -7.69 0.69 -11.39
C ILE A 118 -7.08 1.61 -10.32
N ILE A 119 -7.13 1.19 -9.06
CA ILE A 119 -6.62 2.02 -7.96
C ILE A 119 -5.10 2.13 -7.97
N THR A 120 -4.40 1.09 -8.43
CA THR A 120 -2.94 1.14 -8.57
C THR A 120 -2.54 2.03 -9.74
N PHE A 121 -3.24 1.96 -10.87
CA PHE A 121 -3.04 2.90 -11.98
C PHE A 121 -3.17 4.34 -11.49
N GLY A 122 -4.22 4.67 -10.73
CA GLY A 122 -4.39 6.01 -10.15
C GLY A 122 -3.21 6.45 -9.28
N LEU A 123 -2.69 5.55 -8.43
CA LEU A 123 -1.50 5.80 -7.62
C LEU A 123 -0.25 6.02 -8.48
N VAL A 124 0.07 5.09 -9.38
CA VAL A 124 1.29 5.14 -10.20
C VAL A 124 1.24 6.35 -11.13
N TYR A 125 0.09 6.64 -11.74
CA TYR A 125 -0.10 7.84 -12.54
C TYR A 125 0.12 9.12 -11.73
N THR A 126 -0.37 9.17 -10.48
CA THR A 126 -0.10 10.30 -9.57
C THR A 126 1.40 10.48 -9.34
N VAL A 127 2.16 9.40 -9.17
CA VAL A 127 3.64 9.45 -9.07
C VAL A 127 4.25 10.03 -10.35
N PHE A 128 3.83 9.56 -11.52
CA PHE A 128 4.35 10.06 -12.79
C PHE A 128 4.09 11.55 -12.98
N ALA A 129 2.83 11.96 -12.81
CA ALA A 129 2.40 13.34 -13.06
C ALA A 129 2.98 14.35 -12.05
N THR A 130 3.16 13.95 -10.79
CA THR A 130 3.59 14.87 -9.74
C THR A 130 5.09 14.80 -9.42
N ALA A 131 5.71 13.62 -9.55
CA ALA A 131 7.08 13.38 -9.12
C ALA A 131 8.05 13.05 -10.27
N ALA A 132 7.63 12.32 -11.29
CA ALA A 132 8.55 11.82 -12.33
C ALA A 132 8.70 12.76 -13.53
N ASP A 133 7.61 13.41 -13.96
CA ASP A 133 7.61 14.26 -15.16
C ASP A 133 8.58 15.45 -15.00
N PRO A 134 9.54 15.67 -15.93
CA PRO A 134 10.42 16.84 -15.89
C PRO A 134 9.67 18.18 -15.95
N LYS A 135 8.42 18.20 -16.44
CA LYS A 135 7.54 19.36 -16.54
C LYS A 135 6.66 19.59 -15.31
N LYS A 136 6.80 18.77 -14.25
CA LYS A 136 5.97 18.84 -13.04
C LYS A 136 5.89 20.21 -12.36
N GLY A 137 6.93 21.06 -12.53
CA GLY A 137 6.96 22.39 -11.92
C GLY A 137 6.70 22.35 -10.41
N SER A 138 5.79 23.18 -9.93
CA SER A 138 5.41 23.25 -8.51
C SER A 138 4.68 22.01 -7.99
N LEU A 139 4.19 21.11 -8.86
CA LEU A 139 3.58 19.84 -8.43
C LEU A 139 4.58 18.96 -7.68
N GLY A 140 5.87 19.08 -7.99
CA GLY A 140 6.93 18.36 -7.27
C GLY A 140 6.96 18.66 -5.78
N THR A 141 6.59 19.88 -5.36
CA THR A 141 6.51 20.29 -3.96
C THR A 141 5.42 19.52 -3.19
N ILE A 142 4.30 19.25 -3.86
CA ILE A 142 3.14 18.56 -3.26
C ILE A 142 3.04 17.09 -3.66
N ALA A 143 4.00 16.56 -4.42
CA ALA A 143 3.96 15.18 -4.89
C ALA A 143 3.81 14.16 -3.73
N PRO A 144 4.56 14.26 -2.62
CA PRO A 144 4.39 13.31 -1.51
C PRO A 144 2.98 13.33 -0.90
N ILE A 145 2.36 14.50 -0.73
CA ILE A 145 1.02 14.60 -0.15
C ILE A 145 -0.05 14.10 -1.12
N ALA A 146 0.10 14.40 -2.42
CA ALA A 146 -0.78 13.88 -3.46
C ALA A 146 -0.73 12.33 -3.51
N ILE A 147 0.47 11.75 -3.47
CA ILE A 147 0.70 10.30 -3.44
C ILE A 147 0.09 9.66 -2.18
N GLY A 148 0.25 10.28 -1.02
CA GLY A 148 -0.41 9.80 0.20
C GLY A 148 -1.93 9.85 0.10
N PHE A 149 -2.48 10.98 -0.34
CA PHE A 149 -3.93 11.20 -0.38
C PHE A 149 -4.65 10.34 -1.41
N ILE A 150 -4.05 10.05 -2.57
CA ILE A 150 -4.67 9.13 -3.53
C ILE A 150 -4.78 7.71 -2.95
N VAL A 151 -3.80 7.25 -2.17
CA VAL A 151 -3.89 5.96 -1.46
C VAL A 151 -4.99 5.98 -0.41
N GLY A 152 -5.04 7.03 0.42
CA GLY A 152 -6.12 7.17 1.42
C GLY A 152 -7.51 7.18 0.77
N ALA A 153 -7.70 7.98 -0.29
CA ALA A 153 -8.95 8.07 -1.02
C ALA A 153 -9.34 6.73 -1.66
N ASN A 154 -8.38 6.04 -2.29
CA ASN A 154 -8.64 4.73 -2.88
C ASN A 154 -8.96 3.66 -1.83
N ILE A 155 -8.42 3.73 -0.61
CA ILE A 155 -8.81 2.82 0.48
C ILE A 155 -10.25 3.08 0.90
N LEU A 156 -10.70 4.34 0.98
CA LEU A 156 -12.11 4.66 1.27
C LEU A 156 -13.06 4.03 0.23
N ALA A 157 -12.64 3.96 -1.03
CA ALA A 157 -13.43 3.37 -2.11
C ALA A 157 -13.33 1.84 -2.16
N ALA A 158 -12.11 1.29 -2.08
CA ALA A 158 -11.83 -0.12 -2.36
C ALA A 158 -11.77 -1.01 -1.11
N GLY A 159 -11.69 -0.43 0.09
CA GLY A 159 -11.52 -1.14 1.36
C GLY A 159 -12.51 -2.28 1.57
N PRO A 160 -13.83 -2.06 1.41
CA PRO A 160 -14.83 -3.13 1.54
C PRO A 160 -14.83 -4.17 0.41
N PHE A 161 -14.11 -3.94 -0.70
CA PHE A 161 -14.17 -4.78 -1.90
C PHE A 161 -12.90 -5.60 -2.12
N SER A 162 -11.73 -4.96 -2.26
CA SER A 162 -10.43 -5.63 -2.43
C SER A 162 -9.54 -5.50 -1.20
N GLY A 163 -9.91 -4.66 -0.23
CA GLY A 163 -9.03 -4.22 0.87
C GLY A 163 -8.20 -2.98 0.53
N GLY A 164 -8.18 -2.54 -0.73
CA GLY A 164 -7.50 -1.31 -1.17
C GLY A 164 -5.97 -1.36 -1.00
N SER A 165 -5.31 -2.35 -1.60
CA SER A 165 -3.88 -2.57 -1.40
C SER A 165 -3.00 -1.59 -2.16
N MET A 166 -3.14 -1.54 -3.49
CA MET A 166 -2.27 -0.85 -4.45
C MET A 166 -0.78 -1.23 -4.42
N ASN A 167 -0.37 -2.11 -3.51
CA ASN A 167 1.03 -2.26 -3.13
C ASN A 167 1.36 -3.72 -2.78
N PRO A 168 2.09 -4.44 -3.65
CA PRO A 168 2.46 -5.83 -3.41
C PRO A 168 3.23 -6.05 -2.09
N ALA A 169 4.11 -5.12 -1.68
CA ALA A 169 4.84 -5.24 -0.42
C ALA A 169 3.92 -5.08 0.80
N ARG A 170 2.95 -4.15 0.73
CA ARG A 170 1.94 -3.95 1.77
C ARG A 170 1.03 -5.18 1.93
N SER A 171 0.70 -5.89 0.86
CA SER A 171 0.00 -7.18 0.96
C SER A 171 0.92 -8.30 1.44
N PHE A 172 2.19 -8.32 1.00
CA PHE A 172 3.15 -9.39 1.29
C PHE A 172 3.49 -9.51 2.77
N GLY A 173 3.80 -8.39 3.44
CA GLY A 173 4.20 -8.39 4.86
C GLY A 173 3.20 -9.14 5.75
N PRO A 174 1.90 -8.76 5.73
CA PRO A 174 0.86 -9.46 6.47
C PRO A 174 0.69 -10.93 6.10
N ALA A 175 0.72 -11.27 4.80
CA ALA A 175 0.55 -12.64 4.33
C ALA A 175 1.68 -13.54 4.86
N MET A 176 2.93 -13.06 4.79
CA MET A 176 4.09 -13.81 5.26
C MET A 176 4.10 -14.00 6.78
N VAL A 177 3.76 -12.98 7.56
CA VAL A 177 3.78 -13.08 9.04
C VAL A 177 2.57 -13.83 9.61
N SER A 178 1.42 -13.78 8.93
CA SER A 178 0.23 -14.55 9.30
C SER A 178 0.28 -16.00 8.79
N GLY A 179 1.06 -16.29 7.75
CA GLY A 179 1.05 -17.56 7.04
C GLY A 179 -0.16 -17.74 6.10
N ASN A 180 -0.96 -16.69 5.88
CA ASN A 180 -2.14 -16.73 5.02
C ASN A 180 -1.86 -16.06 3.67
N PHE A 181 -1.88 -16.86 2.60
CA PHE A 181 -1.70 -16.44 1.21
C PHE A 181 -2.96 -16.63 0.36
N GLU A 182 -4.12 -16.82 0.97
CA GLU A 182 -5.39 -16.97 0.25
C GLU A 182 -5.68 -15.73 -0.62
N GLY A 183 -5.95 -15.95 -1.92
CA GLY A 183 -6.20 -14.88 -2.88
C GLY A 183 -5.02 -13.93 -3.13
N PHE A 184 -3.85 -14.18 -2.52
CA PHE A 184 -2.73 -13.24 -2.45
C PHE A 184 -2.22 -12.75 -3.82
N TRP A 185 -2.32 -13.60 -4.83
CA TRP A 185 -1.80 -13.34 -6.17
C TRP A 185 -2.44 -12.11 -6.83
N ILE A 186 -3.70 -11.76 -6.51
CA ILE A 186 -4.34 -10.58 -7.10
C ILE A 186 -3.66 -9.27 -6.66
N TYR A 187 -3.04 -9.27 -5.48
CA TYR A 187 -2.29 -8.12 -4.96
C TYR A 187 -0.87 -8.01 -5.52
N TRP A 188 -0.49 -8.92 -6.41
CA TRP A 188 0.67 -8.79 -7.27
C TRP A 188 0.26 -8.49 -8.70
N ILE A 189 -0.61 -9.33 -9.28
CA ILE A 189 -1.02 -9.17 -10.67
C ILE A 189 -1.76 -7.85 -10.88
N GLY A 190 -2.75 -7.54 -10.03
CA GLY A 190 -3.54 -6.31 -10.16
C GLY A 190 -2.66 -5.06 -10.13
N PRO A 191 -1.83 -4.86 -9.09
CA PRO A 191 -0.94 -3.71 -9.01
C PRO A 191 0.17 -3.64 -10.06
N LEU A 192 0.52 -4.74 -10.75
CA LEU A 192 1.61 -4.76 -11.74
C LEU A 192 1.13 -4.62 -13.19
N VAL A 193 -0.17 -4.75 -13.44
CA VAL A 193 -0.82 -4.47 -14.74
C VAL A 193 -1.07 -2.97 -14.87
#